data_AF-A0A2E3SG25-F1
#
_entry.id   AF-A0A2E3SG25-F1
#
_cell.length_a   1.000
_cell.length_b   1.000
_cell.length_c   1.000
_cell.angle_alpha   90.00
_cell.angle_beta   90.00
_cell.angle_gamma   90.00
#
_symmetry.space_group_name_H-M   'P 1'
#
loop_
_entity.id
_entity.type
_entity.pdbx_description
1 polymer ?
#
loop_
_entity_poly.entity_id
_entity_poly.type
_entity_poly.pdbx_seq_one_letter_code
_entity_poly.pdbx_strand_id
1 'polypeptide(L)' 'MFSNKLLLYNGLLDLHIMENTNDVLTDLKDIASGLKRIGKNRKVVLPHHKEFELIEELEGIAAGAIAKLENGGS' A
#
# COMPACT_ATOMS: atom_id res chain seq x y z
N MET A 1 7.66 -19.45 -35.64
CA MET A 1 7.15 -18.06 -35.54
C MET A 1 6.28 -17.79 -34.30
N PHE A 2 5.64 -18.78 -33.67
CA PHE A 2 4.74 -18.54 -32.52
C PHE A 2 5.45 -18.16 -31.19
N SER A 3 6.70 -18.58 -30.99
CA SER A 3 7.44 -18.37 -29.73
C SER A 3 7.67 -16.90 -29.38
N ASN A 4 8.04 -16.06 -30.36
CA ASN A 4 8.32 -14.64 -30.11
C ASN A 4 7.06 -13.86 -29.73
N LYS A 5 5.91 -14.22 -30.30
CA LYS A 5 4.66 -13.52 -29.99
C LYS A 5 4.20 -13.83 -28.57
N LEU A 6 4.37 -15.07 -28.11
CA LEU A 6 4.04 -15.50 -26.75
C LEU A 6 4.93 -14.80 -25.70
N LEU A 7 6.24 -14.70 -25.97
CA LEU A 7 7.19 -14.00 -25.10
C LEU A 7 6.85 -12.51 -24.96
N LEU A 8 6.46 -11.85 -26.05
CA LEU A 8 6.04 -10.44 -26.02
C LEU A 8 4.75 -10.24 -25.22
N TYR A 9 3.76 -11.13 -25.35
CA TYR A 9 2.53 -11.05 -24.56
C TYR A 9 2.77 -11.21 -23.07
N ASN A 10 3.60 -12.18 -22.67
CA ASN A 10 3.93 -12.39 -21.27
C ASN A 10 4.68 -11.18 -20.70
N GLY A 11 5.67 -10.64 -21.43
CA GLY A 11 6.38 -9.44 -20.99
C GLY A 11 5.49 -8.19 -20.86
N LEU A 12 4.48 -8.04 -21.71
CA LEU A 12 3.50 -6.95 -21.61
C LEU A 12 2.54 -7.14 -20.43
N LEU A 13 2.12 -8.38 -20.15
CA LEU A 13 1.30 -8.71 -18.98
C LEU A 13 2.07 -8.42 -17.68
N ASP A 14 3.33 -8.85 -17.60
CA ASP A 14 4.19 -8.60 -16.44
C ASP A 14 4.38 -7.10 -16.21
N LEU A 15 4.60 -6.33 -17.29
CA LEU A 15 4.74 -4.87 -17.23
C LEU A 15 3.45 -4.19 -16.71
N HIS A 16 2.28 -4.63 -17.19
CA HIS A 16 0.99 -4.08 -16.76
C HIS A 16 0.69 -4.42 -15.29
N ILE A 17 1.00 -5.64 -14.86
CA ILE A 17 0.88 -6.06 -13.46
C ILE A 17 1.80 -5.23 -12.57
N MET A 18 3.05 -5.00 -13.00
CA MET A 18 4.01 -4.14 -12.27
C MET A 18 3.54 -2.69 -12.18
N GLU A 19 3.02 -2.11 -13.26
CA GLU A 19 2.49 -0.73 -13.27
C GLU A 19 1.33 -0.57 -12.26
N ASN A 20 0.33 -1.46 -12.32
CA ASN A 20 -0.81 -1.43 -11.41
C ASN A 20 -0.40 -1.67 -9.94
N THR A 21 0.58 -2.55 -9.70
CA THR A 21 1.13 -2.79 -8.36
C THR A 21 1.79 -1.54 -7.78
N ASN A 22 2.48 -0.75 -8.61
CA ASN A 22 3.10 0.50 -8.18
C ASN A 22 2.07 1.60 -7.86
N ASP A 23 0.98 1.68 -8.62
CA ASP A 23 -0.11 2.62 -8.35
C ASP A 23 -0.76 2.31 -6.99
N VAL A 24 -1.10 1.04 -6.74
CA VAL A 24 -1.66 0.58 -5.45
C VAL A 24 -0.68 0.84 -4.29
N LEU A 25 0.61 0.63 -4.50
CA LEU A 25 1.63 0.92 -3.49
C LEU A 25 1.70 2.42 -3.16
N THR A 26 1.54 3.28 -4.16
CA THR A 26 1.53 4.74 -4.00
C THR A 26 0.31 5.17 -3.20
N ASP A 27 -0.88 4.68 -3.55
CA ASP A 27 -2.12 4.96 -2.82
C ASP A 27 -2.02 4.54 -1.35
N LEU A 28 -1.46 3.36 -1.07
CA LEU A 28 -1.26 2.89 0.30
C LEU A 28 -0.28 3.75 1.11
N LYS A 29 0.79 4.25 0.46
CA LYS A 29 1.75 5.17 1.09
C LYS A 29 1.09 6.51 1.43
N ASP A 30 0.24 7.01 0.55
CA ASP A 30 -0.52 8.24 0.79
C ASP A 30 -1.55 8.08 1.92
N ILE A 31 -2.25 6.94 1.98
CA ILE A 31 -3.16 6.60 3.08
C ILE A 31 -2.40 6.55 4.41
N ALA A 32 -1.28 5.81 4.47
CA ALA A 32 -0.46 5.70 5.68
C ALA A 32 0.05 7.07 6.16
N SER A 33 0.46 7.92 5.22
CA SER A 33 0.89 9.30 5.49
C SER A 33 -0.26 10.16 6.03
N GLY A 34 -1.45 10.04 5.44
CA GLY A 34 -2.67 10.72 5.88
C GLY A 34 -3.06 10.35 7.31
N LEU A 35 -3.09 9.06 7.63
CA LEU A 35 -3.39 8.54 8.97
C LEU A 35 -2.40 9.09 10.01
N LYS A 36 -1.11 9.08 9.69
CA LYS A 36 -0.05 9.63 10.55
C LYS A 36 -0.19 11.12 10.82
N ARG A 37 -0.68 11.89 9.84
CA ARG A 37 -0.95 13.32 10.01
C ARG A 37 -2.17 13.56 10.91
N ILE A 38 -3.23 12.77 10.75
CA ILE A 38 -4.40 12.80 11.64
C ILE A 38 -3.98 12.43 13.06
N GLY A 39 -3.07 11.46 13.20
CA GLY A 39 -2.42 11.09 14.46
C GLY A 39 -1.65 12.23 15.13
N LYS A 40 -0.79 12.91 14.37
CA LYS A 40 0.16 13.92 14.86
C LYS A 40 -0.43 15.30 15.15
N ASN A 41 -1.53 15.71 14.51
CA ASN A 41 -2.08 17.06 14.68
C ASN A 41 -2.80 17.27 16.03
N ARG A 42 -2.49 16.46 17.04
CA ARG A 42 -3.22 16.35 18.31
C ARG A 42 -2.36 16.85 19.46
N LYS A 43 -2.58 18.10 19.87
CA LYS A 43 -1.95 18.74 21.03
C LYS A 43 -2.63 18.38 22.37
N VAL A 44 -3.47 17.35 22.41
CA VAL A 44 -4.33 17.06 23.57
C VAL A 44 -4.05 15.66 24.09
N VAL A 45 -3.46 15.63 25.29
CA VAL A 45 -3.22 14.45 26.11
C VAL A 45 -4.56 14.04 26.72
N LEU A 46 -5.32 13.18 26.05
CA LEU A 46 -6.51 12.55 26.63
C LEU A 46 -6.53 11.04 26.31
N PRO A 47 -7.01 10.21 27.26
CA PRO A 47 -6.75 8.79 27.28
C PRO A 47 -7.54 8.10 26.17
N HIS A 48 -6.82 7.38 25.29
CA HIS A 48 -7.31 6.35 24.38
C HIS A 48 -8.80 6.47 23.97
N HIS A 49 -9.12 7.43 23.10
CA HIS A 49 -10.40 7.38 22.37
C HIS A 49 -10.36 6.20 21.39
N LYS A 50 -11.47 5.48 21.23
CA LYS A 50 -11.64 4.38 20.26
C LYS A 50 -11.26 4.76 18.82
N GLU A 51 -11.41 6.05 18.49
CA GLU A 51 -11.00 6.60 17.20
C GLU A 51 -9.47 6.64 17.03
N PHE A 52 -8.71 6.70 18.12
CA PHE A 52 -7.24 6.64 18.09
C PHE A 52 -6.74 5.21 17.88
N GLU A 53 -7.35 4.24 18.55
CA GLU A 53 -7.09 2.81 18.31
C GLU A 53 -7.38 2.44 16.86
N LEU A 54 -8.49 2.96 16.30
CA LEU A 54 -8.83 2.75 14.90
C LEU A 54 -7.78 3.35 13.94
N ILE A 55 -7.23 4.53 14.24
CA ILE A 55 -6.18 5.15 13.40
C ILE A 55 -4.90 4.32 13.45
N GLU A 56 -4.48 3.86 14.63
CA GLU A 56 -3.29 3.00 14.77
C GLU A 56 -3.48 1.65 14.08
N GLU A 57 -4.68 1.05 14.17
CA GLU A 57 -5.04 -0.17 13.45
C GLU A 57 -4.95 0.01 11.93
N LEU A 58 -5.51 1.12 11.41
CA LEU A 58 -5.46 1.44 9.98
C LEU A 58 -4.03 1.72 9.50
N GLU A 59 -3.19 2.38 10.32
CA GLU A 59 -1.76 2.56 10.02
C GLU A 59 -1.04 1.20 9.92
N GLY A 60 -1.32 0.29 10.84
CA GLY A 60 -0.77 -1.07 10.84
C GLY A 60 -1.20 -1.87 9.61
N ILE A 61 -2.47 -1.79 9.23
CA ILE A 61 -3.01 -2.46 8.03
C ILE A 61 -2.32 -1.90 6.76
N ALA A 62 -2.21 -0.57 6.64
CA ALA A 62 -1.57 0.07 5.49
C ALA A 62 -0.08 -0.31 5.39
N ALA A 63 0.65 -0.28 6.51
CA ALA A 63 2.05 -0.69 6.57
C ALA A 63 2.23 -2.18 6.22
N GLY A 64 1.33 -3.05 6.71
CA GLY A 64 1.34 -4.48 6.38
C GLY A 64 1.05 -4.75 4.90
N ALA A 65 0.13 -4.00 4.29
CA ALA A 65 -0.15 -4.09 2.86
C ALA A 65 1.04 -3.64 2.00
N ILE A 66 1.68 -2.52 2.36
CA ILE A 66 2.90 -2.02 1.72
C ILE A 66 4.00 -3.10 1.78
N ALA A 67 4.26 -3.66 2.96
CA ALA A 67 5.29 -4.67 3.14
C ALA A 67 5.02 -5.95 2.31
N LYS A 68 3.75 -6.36 2.17
CA LYS A 68 3.38 -7.51 1.32
C LYS A 68 3.63 -7.23 -0.17
N LEU A 69 3.32 -6.04 -0.64
CA LEU A 69 3.52 -5.64 -2.04
C LEU A 69 5.01 -5.44 -2.36
N GLU A 70 5.78 -4.84 -1.45
CA GLU A 70 7.22 -4.62 -1.64
C GLU A 70 8.04 -5.92 -1.57
N ASN A 71 7.61 -6.89 -0.75
CA ASN A 71 8.28 -8.19 -0.62
C ASN A 71 7.70 -9.28 -1.54
N GLY A 72 6.83 -8.92 -2.49
CA GLY A 72 6.35 -9.83 -3.53
C GLY A 72 5.45 -10.98 -3.03
N GLY A 73 4.58 -10.72 -2.03
CA GLY A 73 3.49 -11.60 -1.59
C GLY A 73 3.84 -13.08 -1.42
N SER A 74 4.18 -13.51 -0.20
CA SER A 74 4.27 -14.96 0.12
C SER A 74 2.95 -15.69 -0.13
#